data_AF-A0A955SFR5-F1
#
_entry.id   AF-A0A955SFR5-F1
#
_cell.length_a   1.000
_cell.length_b   1.000
_cell.length_c   1.000
_cell.angle_alpha   90.00
_cell.angle_beta   90.00
_cell.angle_gamma   90.00
#
_symmetry.space_group_name_H-M   'P 1'
#
loop_
_entity.id
_entity.type
_entity.pdbx_description
1 polymer ?
#
loop_
_entity_poly.entity_id
_entity_poly.type
_entity_poly.pdbx_seq_one_letter_code
_entity_poly.pdbx_strand_id
1 'polypeptide(L)'
;LRRNQDGEEQFNNNVEDREADFNNRLIESFGYPFPEDTNPLTGSVYGVDFNGPDLYHYTYIDAEDILGLALPESETFQVQFDVPTVNPQTGVLSMQQAQPIEFNRVPGFGLVKPRNFTLPRKAPGEIQLARSDLLQANTRLESSLIEYDNLVAQIEDKASLLQTFYDISAQEVAVQEGNLSAQKSLNDSIADSRQRQLDFRLGARIATTVANAIAEALPKNLVAGLSNGGDLTSVARSAIRVAGAAVSEGLGRVADDESIAELRYQQDKENLSNQLQIDLTLLRNEQQAESQILELEALIRNLNALENEIFNRQEMVRQSSGRYLAAIAKGQRLLEDRTRFRQQTAALISNLRYKDMAFRVFRNDALQKYRSQFDLAVKYIYLAAKAYDYETNLLGADNQSGENFFSSIIRERTIGQMQDGEPLVGRGLSDILARMNQNFAVLEGQLGFNNPQTETNRFSLRQELFRVAGTGESSDLTWQEILESHRVEDLRSNEDFRRYCDPLRVIVNSPNPQPGIVIPIETTIQNGLNFFGWPLSGGDSNYSTSNFATKIRSVGVWFNNYNSTATANGLTQTPRVFLVPAGADVLRVPTVEIGEPREWLINDQVIPV
;
A
#
# COMPACT_ATOMS: atom_id res chain seq x y z
N LEU A 1 12.20 -14.09 -9.05
CA LEU A 1 12.70 -13.60 -7.74
C LEU A 1 13.79 -12.56 -7.95
N ARG A 2 15.01 -12.90 -8.41
CA ARG A 2 16.06 -11.90 -8.69
C ARG A 2 15.64 -10.77 -9.66
N ARG A 3 15.07 -11.09 -10.82
CA ARG A 3 14.54 -10.06 -11.76
C ARG A 3 13.46 -9.13 -11.18
N ASN A 4 12.74 -9.57 -10.14
CA ASN A 4 11.74 -8.72 -9.48
C ASN A 4 12.39 -7.82 -8.42
N GLN A 5 13.45 -8.29 -7.76
CA GLN A 5 14.22 -7.50 -6.80
C GLN A 5 14.99 -6.37 -7.51
N ASP A 6 15.64 -6.68 -8.63
CA ASP A 6 16.38 -5.69 -9.42
C ASP A 6 15.45 -4.56 -9.93
N GLY A 7 14.20 -4.91 -10.29
CA GLY A 7 13.19 -3.93 -10.73
C GLY A 7 12.61 -3.09 -9.59
N GLU A 8 12.52 -3.62 -8.37
CA GLU A 8 12.02 -2.89 -7.20
C GLU A 8 13.05 -1.87 -6.70
N GLU A 9 14.32 -2.25 -6.65
CA GLU A 9 15.42 -1.35 -6.28
C GLU A 9 15.55 -0.20 -7.29
N GLN A 10 15.48 -0.50 -8.59
CA GLN A 10 15.49 0.54 -9.63
C GLN A 10 14.27 1.47 -9.52
N PHE A 11 13.09 0.93 -9.19
CA PHE A 11 11.89 1.74 -8.98
C PHE A 11 12.05 2.69 -7.78
N ASN A 12 12.57 2.21 -6.65
CA ASN A 12 12.78 3.03 -5.46
C ASN A 12 13.77 4.17 -5.73
N ASN A 13 14.91 3.87 -6.37
CA ASN A 13 15.90 4.89 -6.73
C ASN A 13 15.30 5.96 -7.65
N ASN A 14 14.52 5.56 -8.66
CA ASN A 14 13.84 6.50 -9.55
C ASN A 14 12.83 7.40 -8.81
N VAL A 15 12.15 6.88 -7.79
CA VAL A 15 11.21 7.67 -6.97
C VAL A 15 11.96 8.66 -6.10
N GLU A 16 13.05 8.25 -5.45
CA GLU A 16 13.88 9.13 -4.63
C GLU A 16 14.50 10.26 -5.45
N ASP A 17 15.06 9.94 -6.62
CA ASP A 17 15.65 10.94 -7.54
C ASP A 17 14.61 11.96 -8.01
N ARG A 18 13.38 11.50 -8.35
CA ARG A 18 12.28 12.36 -8.77
C ARG A 18 11.81 13.27 -7.63
N GLU A 19 11.68 12.76 -6.41
CA GLU A 19 11.30 13.55 -5.24
C GLU A 19 12.37 14.60 -4.91
N ALA A 20 13.65 14.24 -5.02
CA ALA A 20 14.76 15.18 -4.85
C ALA A 20 14.73 16.30 -5.92
N ASP A 21 14.48 15.97 -7.19
CA ASP A 21 14.30 16.97 -8.26
C ASP A 21 13.14 17.93 -7.96
N PHE A 22 11.97 17.39 -7.58
CA PHE A 22 10.82 18.21 -7.19
C PHE A 22 11.17 19.14 -6.01
N ASN A 23 11.88 18.63 -4.99
CA ASN A 23 12.29 19.43 -3.84
C ASN A 23 13.20 20.59 -4.25
N ASN A 24 14.21 20.32 -5.09
CA ASN A 24 15.16 21.33 -5.57
C ASN A 24 14.46 22.41 -6.41
N ARG A 25 13.58 22.03 -7.33
CA ARG A 25 12.83 22.97 -8.17
C ARG A 25 11.81 23.77 -7.36
N LEU A 26 11.25 23.19 -6.31
CA LEU A 26 10.38 23.92 -5.38
C LEU A 26 11.20 24.94 -4.58
N ILE A 27 12.41 24.60 -4.14
CA ILE A 27 13.32 25.54 -3.49
C ILE A 27 13.70 26.68 -4.45
N GLU A 28 13.94 26.41 -5.73
CA GLU A 28 14.22 27.45 -6.72
C GLU A 28 13.06 28.45 -6.86
N SER A 29 11.82 27.96 -6.85
CA SER A 29 10.63 28.81 -6.99
C SER A 29 10.25 29.52 -5.69
N PHE A 30 10.18 28.78 -4.59
CA PHE A 30 9.68 29.23 -3.29
C PHE A 30 10.76 29.71 -2.31
N GLY A 31 12.03 29.44 -2.58
CA GLY A 31 13.13 29.74 -1.66
C GLY A 31 13.14 28.86 -0.41
N TYR A 32 14.12 29.09 0.47
CA TYR A 32 14.17 28.46 1.79
C TYR A 32 13.42 29.29 2.83
N PRO A 33 12.75 28.67 3.82
CA PRO A 33 12.13 29.42 4.90
C PRO A 33 13.19 30.15 5.73
N PHE A 34 12.75 31.13 6.52
CA PHE A 34 13.64 31.74 7.50
C PHE A 34 14.01 30.72 8.58
N PRO A 35 15.27 30.69 9.05
CA PRO A 35 15.70 29.70 10.05
C PRO A 35 14.91 29.78 11.35
N GLU A 36 14.41 30.95 11.72
CA GLU A 36 13.64 31.21 12.94
C GLU A 36 12.13 30.98 12.75
N ASP A 37 11.69 30.67 11.53
CA ASP A 37 10.29 30.37 11.24
C ASP A 37 9.91 28.95 11.69
N THR A 38 8.63 28.73 11.94
CA THR A 38 8.10 27.47 12.48
C THR A 38 7.52 26.59 11.39
N ASN A 39 7.93 25.33 11.36
CA ASN A 39 7.32 24.32 10.52
C ASN A 39 5.91 23.99 11.07
N PRO A 40 4.84 24.27 10.30
CA PRO A 40 3.47 24.11 10.79
C PRO A 40 3.00 22.66 10.87
N LEU A 41 3.74 21.70 10.30
CA LEU A 41 3.45 20.27 10.41
C LEU A 41 4.01 19.67 11.69
N THR A 42 5.21 20.10 12.12
CA THR A 42 5.92 19.53 13.27
C THR A 42 5.86 20.43 14.51
N GLY A 43 5.53 21.71 14.35
CA GLY A 43 5.60 22.74 15.40
C GLY A 43 7.03 23.11 15.80
N SER A 44 8.05 22.58 15.11
CA SER A 44 9.45 22.88 15.38
C SER A 44 9.94 24.03 14.50
N VAL A 45 10.87 24.83 15.01
CA VAL A 45 11.59 25.83 14.21
C VAL A 45 12.34 25.13 13.07
N TYR A 46 12.38 25.71 11.86
CA TYR A 46 13.08 25.12 10.71
C TYR A 46 14.57 24.94 10.99
N GLY A 47 15.22 25.98 11.54
CA GLY A 47 16.66 25.98 11.82
C GLY A 47 17.52 26.19 10.56
N VAL A 48 18.83 26.41 10.78
CA VAL A 48 19.78 26.74 9.70
C VAL A 48 20.07 25.56 8.75
N ASP A 49 19.90 24.33 9.24
CA ASP A 49 20.18 23.10 8.50
C ASP A 49 18.98 22.58 7.69
N PHE A 50 17.83 23.29 7.73
CA PHE A 50 16.65 22.87 7.00
C PHE A 50 16.90 22.86 5.49
N ASN A 51 16.51 21.75 4.84
CA ASN A 51 16.74 21.53 3.42
C ASN A 51 15.43 21.24 2.67
N GLY A 52 14.55 22.25 2.64
CA GLY A 52 13.26 22.18 1.97
C GLY A 52 12.74 23.57 1.58
N PRO A 53 11.72 23.62 0.70
CA PRO A 53 11.13 24.87 0.26
C PRO A 53 10.27 25.51 1.35
N ASP A 54 10.15 26.83 1.32
CA ASP A 54 9.14 27.56 2.08
C ASP A 54 7.78 27.42 1.41
N LEU A 55 6.83 26.71 2.01
CA LEU A 55 5.50 26.53 1.39
C LEU A 55 4.44 27.47 1.95
N TYR A 56 4.77 28.28 2.95
CA TYR A 56 3.79 29.03 3.73
C TYR A 56 4.12 30.52 3.78
N HIS A 57 5.34 30.86 4.18
CA HIS A 57 5.84 32.24 4.28
C HIS A 57 6.65 32.65 3.06
N TYR A 58 6.49 31.95 1.94
CA TYR A 58 7.25 32.19 0.72
C TYR A 58 7.03 33.58 0.14
N THR A 59 6.03 34.34 0.57
CA THR A 59 5.90 35.72 0.11
C THR A 59 6.83 36.65 0.88
N TYR A 60 7.26 36.33 2.10
CA TYR A 60 8.04 37.22 2.95
C TYR A 60 9.34 37.70 2.28
N ILE A 61 9.53 39.01 2.35
CA ILE A 61 10.70 39.74 1.88
C ILE A 61 11.22 40.64 3.00
N ASP A 62 12.51 40.96 2.92
CA ASP A 62 13.17 41.88 3.86
C ASP A 62 12.97 43.33 3.40
N ALA A 63 11.75 43.84 3.60
CA ALA A 63 11.34 45.12 3.04
C ALA A 63 12.09 46.33 3.65
N GLU A 64 12.52 46.25 4.92
CA GLU A 64 13.35 47.29 5.55
C GLU A 64 14.72 47.38 4.87
N ASP A 65 15.36 46.24 4.60
CA ASP A 65 16.66 46.18 3.89
C ASP A 65 16.55 46.60 2.42
N ILE A 66 15.46 46.23 1.74
CA ILE A 66 15.25 46.57 0.32
C ILE A 66 15.03 48.07 0.13
N LEU A 67 14.30 48.72 1.04
CA LEU A 67 13.91 50.12 0.90
C LEU A 67 14.79 51.08 1.70
N GLY A 68 15.57 50.60 2.67
CA GLY A 68 16.38 51.43 3.55
C GLY A 68 15.54 52.33 4.49
N LEU A 69 14.29 51.93 4.76
CA LEU A 69 13.33 52.70 5.56
C LEU A 69 12.74 51.83 6.67
N ALA A 70 12.50 52.43 7.83
CA ALA A 70 11.81 51.75 8.93
C ALA A 70 10.31 51.60 8.62
N LEU A 71 9.78 50.37 8.73
CA LEU A 71 8.36 50.11 8.48
C LEU A 71 7.47 50.54 9.67
N PRO A 72 6.19 50.83 9.43
CA PRO A 72 5.21 50.98 10.51
C PRO A 72 4.97 49.66 11.27
N GLU A 73 4.24 49.74 12.38
CA GLU A 73 3.89 48.57 13.19
C GLU A 73 3.10 47.54 12.36
N SER A 74 3.41 46.26 12.57
CA SER A 74 2.82 45.17 11.82
C SER A 74 1.59 44.57 12.51
N GLU A 75 0.64 44.14 11.70
CA GLU A 75 -0.56 43.42 12.13
C GLU A 75 -0.34 41.92 11.90
N THR A 76 -0.63 41.09 12.91
CA THR A 76 -0.57 39.64 12.75
C THR A 76 -1.96 39.01 12.68
N PHE A 77 -2.07 37.93 11.90
CA PHE A 77 -3.29 37.13 11.80
C PHE A 77 -2.96 35.67 11.53
N GLN A 78 -3.81 34.76 12.01
CA GLN A 78 -3.58 33.32 11.83
C GLN A 78 -4.42 32.73 10.71
N VAL A 79 -3.83 31.81 9.97
CA VAL A 79 -4.47 31.08 8.87
C VAL A 79 -4.28 29.59 9.07
N GLN A 80 -5.36 28.84 8.91
CA GLN A 80 -5.36 27.38 9.00
C GLN A 80 -5.03 26.77 7.63
N PHE A 81 -4.07 25.83 7.61
CA PHE A 81 -3.67 25.10 6.41
C PHE A 81 -4.01 23.62 6.51
N ASP A 82 -4.38 23.03 5.37
CA ASP A 82 -4.52 21.59 5.22
C ASP A 82 -3.45 21.08 4.25
N VAL A 83 -2.76 20.03 4.64
CA VAL A 83 -1.68 19.43 3.87
C VAL A 83 -2.16 18.12 3.24
N PRO A 84 -2.06 17.96 1.91
CA PRO A 84 -2.39 16.70 1.26
C PRO A 84 -1.35 15.64 1.64
N THR A 85 -1.81 14.56 2.22
CA THR A 85 -1.04 13.38 2.59
C THR A 85 -1.53 12.20 1.77
N VAL A 86 -0.62 11.45 1.16
CA VAL A 86 -0.98 10.24 0.41
C VAL A 86 -0.83 9.06 1.35
N ASN A 87 -1.90 8.30 1.54
CA ASN A 87 -1.84 7.05 2.29
C ASN A 87 -0.94 6.06 1.53
N PRO A 88 0.19 5.60 2.12
CA PRO A 88 1.16 4.78 1.41
C PRO A 88 0.71 3.33 1.19
N GLN A 89 -0.45 2.93 1.70
CA GLN A 89 -1.05 1.60 1.50
C GLN A 89 -2.14 1.63 0.43
N THR A 90 -3.01 2.65 0.46
CA THR A 90 -4.20 2.73 -0.40
C THR A 90 -4.02 3.68 -1.58
N GLY A 91 -3.01 4.55 -1.56
CA GLY A 91 -2.85 5.63 -2.55
C GLY A 91 -3.91 6.72 -2.45
N VAL A 92 -4.80 6.65 -1.45
CA VAL A 92 -5.86 7.63 -1.22
C VAL A 92 -5.26 8.89 -0.62
N LEU A 93 -5.71 10.04 -1.10
CA LEU A 93 -5.39 11.35 -0.52
C LEU A 93 -6.21 11.58 0.74
N SER A 94 -5.54 11.94 1.82
CA SER A 94 -6.13 12.50 3.03
C SER A 94 -5.60 13.91 3.26
N MET A 95 -6.41 14.76 3.90
CA MET A 95 -5.96 16.08 4.33
C MET A 95 -5.55 15.98 5.80
N GLN A 96 -4.33 16.40 6.11
CA GLN A 96 -3.88 16.59 7.49
C GLN A 96 -3.94 18.07 7.82
N GLN A 97 -4.66 18.43 8.89
CA GLN A 97 -4.63 19.80 9.40
C GLN A 97 -3.24 20.14 9.92
N ALA A 98 -2.66 21.22 9.42
CA ALA A 98 -1.46 21.84 9.97
C ALA A 98 -1.82 22.67 11.21
N GLN A 99 -0.81 23.05 11.99
CA GLN A 99 -0.98 24.06 13.02
C GLN A 99 -1.35 25.42 12.37
N PRO A 100 -2.14 26.27 13.05
CA PRO A 100 -2.40 27.62 12.59
C PRO A 100 -1.09 28.38 12.36
N ILE A 101 -0.97 29.03 11.21
CA ILE A 101 0.23 29.75 10.79
C ILE A 101 -0.01 31.24 10.97
N GLU A 102 0.90 31.93 11.65
CA GLU A 102 0.83 33.36 11.88
C GLU A 102 1.48 34.16 10.74
N PHE A 103 0.67 34.98 10.08
CA PHE A 103 1.10 35.89 9.04
C PHE A 103 1.32 37.29 9.59
N ASN A 104 2.42 37.92 9.19
CA ASN A 104 2.78 39.28 9.55
C ASN A 104 2.57 40.23 8.36
N ARG A 105 1.69 41.23 8.53
CA ARG A 105 1.28 42.17 7.49
C ARG A 105 1.62 43.59 7.90
N VAL A 106 2.12 44.38 6.95
CA VAL A 106 2.27 45.83 7.13
C VAL A 106 1.43 46.51 6.03
N PRO A 107 0.45 47.36 6.40
CA PRO A 107 -0.38 48.07 5.43
C PRO A 107 0.47 48.84 4.40
N GLY A 108 0.20 48.64 3.11
CA GLY A 108 0.96 49.26 2.01
C GLY A 108 2.23 48.52 1.57
N PHE A 109 2.69 47.53 2.35
CA PHE A 109 3.85 46.69 2.01
C PHE A 109 3.50 45.19 1.90
N GLY A 110 2.33 44.82 2.40
CA GLY A 110 1.79 43.48 2.40
C GLY A 110 2.44 42.57 3.44
N LEU A 111 2.59 41.28 3.11
CA LEU A 111 3.14 40.28 4.02
C LEU A 111 4.67 40.46 4.20
N VAL A 112 5.18 40.87 5.35
CA VAL A 112 6.63 41.14 5.51
C VAL A 112 7.23 40.29 6.60
N LYS A 113 8.55 40.07 6.52
CA LYS A 113 9.28 39.33 7.54
C LYS A 113 9.01 39.95 8.93
N PRO A 114 8.64 39.15 9.94
CA PRO A 114 8.56 39.60 11.32
C PRO A 114 9.90 40.18 11.82
N ARG A 115 9.85 41.23 12.66
CA ARG A 115 11.06 41.89 13.21
C ARG A 115 11.85 41.02 14.17
N ASN A 116 11.22 40.00 14.75
CA ASN A 116 11.90 39.03 15.61
C ASN A 116 12.75 38.02 14.82
N PHE A 117 12.62 37.96 13.49
CA PHE A 117 13.49 37.14 12.65
C PHE A 117 14.76 37.93 12.33
N THR A 118 15.86 37.55 12.98
CA THR A 118 17.15 38.23 12.91
C THR A 118 18.12 37.57 11.94
N LEU A 119 17.92 36.29 11.63
CA LEU A 119 18.79 35.55 10.73
C LEU A 119 18.34 35.71 9.27
N PRO A 120 19.28 35.85 8.33
CA PRO A 120 18.94 35.87 6.91
C PRO A 120 18.45 34.49 6.49
N ARG A 121 17.53 34.45 5.52
CA ARG A 121 17.19 33.20 4.86
C ARG A 121 18.38 32.68 4.06
N LYS A 122 18.47 31.36 3.92
CA LYS A 122 19.57 30.70 3.22
C LYS A 122 19.69 31.14 1.75
N ALA A 123 18.56 31.19 1.03
CA ALA A 123 18.46 31.79 -0.30
C ALA A 123 17.00 32.16 -0.62
N PRO A 124 16.76 33.31 -1.29
CA PRO A 124 15.46 33.64 -1.85
C PRO A 124 15.17 32.79 -3.09
N GLY A 125 13.90 32.50 -3.34
CA GLY A 125 13.42 31.91 -4.58
C GLY A 125 12.92 32.96 -5.57
N GLU A 126 12.51 32.49 -6.75
CA GLU A 126 11.97 33.32 -7.83
C GLU A 126 10.79 34.19 -7.38
N ILE A 127 9.92 33.65 -6.51
CA ILE A 127 8.75 34.39 -6.00
C ILE A 127 9.16 35.61 -5.19
N GLN A 128 10.18 35.50 -4.34
CA GLN A 128 10.60 36.63 -3.49
C GLN A 128 11.42 37.65 -4.25
N LEU A 129 12.19 37.22 -5.24
CA LEU A 129 12.86 38.13 -6.16
C LEU A 129 11.83 38.95 -6.94
N ALA A 130 10.84 38.29 -7.55
CA ALA A 130 9.76 38.97 -8.28
C ALA A 130 8.93 39.89 -7.39
N ARG A 131 8.72 39.52 -6.11
CA ARG A 131 8.04 40.38 -5.14
C ARG A 131 8.88 41.60 -4.75
N SER A 132 10.19 41.41 -4.58
CA SER A 132 11.11 42.51 -4.26
C SER A 132 11.14 43.53 -5.39
N ASP A 133 11.15 43.06 -6.66
CA ASP A 133 11.04 43.91 -7.84
C ASP A 133 9.72 44.71 -7.87
N LEU A 134 8.60 44.05 -7.52
CA LEU A 134 7.30 44.71 -7.42
C LEU A 134 7.29 45.81 -6.35
N LEU A 135 7.83 45.52 -5.17
CA LEU A 135 7.92 46.50 -4.08
C LEU A 135 8.76 47.71 -4.50
N GLN A 136 9.95 47.48 -5.09
CA GLN A 136 10.81 48.56 -5.58
C GLN A 136 10.14 49.38 -6.69
N ALA A 137 9.45 48.73 -7.64
CA ALA A 137 8.72 49.42 -8.69
C ALA A 137 7.62 50.31 -8.10
N ASN A 138 6.91 49.81 -7.08
CA ASN A 138 5.85 50.56 -6.41
C ASN A 138 6.39 51.80 -5.68
N THR A 139 7.45 51.64 -4.88
CA THR A 139 8.09 52.77 -4.18
C THR A 139 8.68 53.80 -5.14
N ARG A 140 9.25 53.36 -6.26
CA ARG A 140 9.74 54.26 -7.33
C ARG A 140 8.60 55.06 -7.96
N LEU A 141 7.45 54.43 -8.22
CA LEU A 141 6.28 55.14 -8.74
C LEU A 141 5.80 56.21 -7.75
N GLU A 142 5.66 55.86 -6.47
CA GLU A 142 5.26 56.80 -5.42
C GLU A 142 6.23 57.98 -5.29
N SER A 143 7.54 57.71 -5.33
CA SER A 143 8.57 58.76 -5.28
C SER A 143 8.46 59.74 -6.45
N SER A 144 8.21 59.25 -7.67
CA SER A 144 8.06 60.12 -8.85
C SER A 144 6.78 60.95 -8.84
N LEU A 145 5.71 60.47 -8.20
CA LEU A 145 4.51 61.30 -7.99
C LEU A 145 4.79 62.46 -7.04
N ILE A 146 5.57 62.23 -5.98
CA ILE A 146 6.00 63.29 -5.05
C ILE A 146 6.90 64.31 -5.77
N GLU A 147 7.83 63.85 -6.60
CA GLU A 147 8.66 64.73 -7.44
C GLU A 147 7.81 65.58 -8.38
N TYR A 148 6.76 64.99 -8.98
CA TYR A 148 5.83 65.69 -9.86
C TYR A 148 5.00 66.73 -9.11
N ASP A 149 4.50 66.38 -7.92
CA ASP A 149 3.78 67.31 -7.05
C ASP A 149 4.64 68.53 -6.69
N ASN A 150 5.90 68.30 -6.34
CA ASN A 150 6.86 69.36 -6.01
C ASN A 150 7.19 70.24 -7.21
N LEU A 151 7.31 69.65 -8.42
CA LEU A 151 7.62 70.40 -9.62
C LEU A 151 6.44 71.27 -10.09
N VAL A 152 5.21 70.76 -10.01
CA VAL A 152 4.00 71.56 -10.26
C VAL A 152 3.91 72.73 -9.28
N ALA A 153 4.19 72.52 -8.00
CA ALA A 153 4.21 73.60 -7.00
C ALA A 153 5.26 74.68 -7.34
N GLN A 154 6.47 74.27 -7.78
CA GLN A 154 7.49 75.23 -8.22
C GLN A 154 7.08 76.03 -9.46
N ILE A 155 6.37 75.40 -10.41
CA ILE A 155 5.83 76.07 -11.60
C ILE A 155 4.78 77.10 -11.19
N GLU A 156 3.89 76.78 -10.25
CA GLU A 156 2.89 77.70 -9.71
C GLU A 156 3.52 78.89 -8.99
N ASP A 157 4.51 78.65 -8.14
CA ASP A 157 5.23 79.70 -7.42
C ASP A 157 5.92 80.67 -8.41
N LYS A 158 6.56 80.14 -9.45
CA LYS A 158 7.21 80.94 -10.51
C LYS A 158 6.22 81.69 -11.38
N ALA A 159 5.09 81.07 -11.73
CA ALA A 159 4.01 81.71 -12.47
C ALA A 159 3.38 82.86 -11.68
N SER A 160 3.17 82.68 -10.37
CA SER A 160 2.64 83.71 -9.48
C SER A 160 3.61 84.90 -9.33
N LEU A 161 4.92 84.64 -9.25
CA LEU A 161 5.95 85.67 -9.24
C LEU A 161 5.93 86.49 -10.55
N LEU A 162 5.84 85.83 -11.70
CA LEU A 162 5.68 86.48 -13.00
C LEU A 162 4.41 87.32 -13.07
N GLN A 163 3.27 86.79 -12.60
CA GLN A 163 2.01 87.53 -12.54
C GLN A 163 2.13 88.81 -11.69
N THR A 164 2.75 88.70 -10.51
CA THR A 164 2.98 89.85 -9.60
C THR A 164 3.87 90.90 -10.25
N PHE A 165 4.91 90.49 -10.97
CA PHE A 165 5.78 91.41 -11.71
C PHE A 165 4.99 92.21 -12.76
N TYR A 166 4.13 91.54 -13.54
CA TYR A 166 3.32 92.21 -14.56
C TYR A 166 2.19 93.06 -13.99
N ASP A 167 1.58 92.69 -12.86
CA ASP A 167 0.56 93.50 -12.19
C ASP A 167 1.16 94.84 -11.68
N ILE A 168 2.44 94.84 -11.29
CA ILE A 168 3.19 96.04 -10.91
C ILE A 168 3.50 96.89 -12.17
N SER A 169 4.02 96.29 -13.24
CA SER A 169 4.31 97.00 -14.49
C SER A 169 3.05 97.57 -15.17
N ALA A 170 1.89 96.91 -15.01
CA ALA A 170 0.60 97.36 -15.53
C ALA A 170 0.01 98.57 -14.80
N GLN A 171 0.48 98.91 -13.58
CA GLN A 171 0.13 100.15 -12.91
C GLN A 171 0.92 101.37 -13.44
N GLU A 172 2.07 101.15 -14.10
CA GLU A 172 2.90 102.22 -14.68
C GLU A 172 2.64 102.49 -16.17
N VAL A 173 2.11 101.53 -16.93
CA VAL A 173 1.87 101.65 -18.38
C VAL A 173 0.46 101.18 -18.72
N ALA A 174 -0.22 101.85 -19.67
CA ALA A 174 -1.51 101.38 -20.22
C ALA A 174 -1.31 100.04 -20.95
N VAL A 175 -1.38 98.94 -20.20
CA VAL A 175 -1.02 97.61 -20.67
C VAL A 175 -2.11 97.00 -21.57
N GLN A 176 -1.63 96.54 -22.71
CA GLN A 176 -2.34 96.02 -23.87
C GLN A 176 -2.83 94.57 -23.68
N GLU A 177 -3.87 94.23 -24.43
CA GLU A 177 -4.55 92.94 -24.61
C GLU A 177 -3.63 91.68 -24.66
N GLY A 178 -2.37 91.83 -25.07
CA GLY A 178 -1.38 90.74 -25.12
C GLY A 178 -0.96 90.16 -23.76
N ASN A 179 -0.86 90.97 -22.70
CA ASN A 179 -0.44 90.48 -21.38
C ASN A 179 -1.53 89.62 -20.71
N LEU A 180 -2.80 90.00 -20.91
CA LEU A 180 -3.95 89.23 -20.43
C LEU A 180 -4.05 87.86 -21.13
N SER A 181 -3.78 87.80 -22.45
CA SER A 181 -3.74 86.53 -23.18
C SER A 181 -2.61 85.62 -22.71
N ALA A 182 -1.44 86.16 -22.39
CA ALA A 182 -0.31 85.39 -21.87
C ALA A 182 -0.56 84.86 -20.45
N GLN A 183 -1.11 85.70 -19.55
CA GLN A 183 -1.52 85.27 -18.21
C GLN A 183 -2.59 84.17 -18.27
N LYS A 184 -3.59 84.32 -19.15
CA LYS A 184 -4.63 83.32 -19.35
C LYS A 184 -4.05 82.00 -19.87
N SER A 185 -3.17 82.05 -20.88
CA SER A 185 -2.51 80.86 -21.43
C SER A 185 -1.67 80.12 -20.38
N LEU A 186 -0.97 80.83 -19.50
CA LEU A 186 -0.18 80.23 -18.43
C LEU A 186 -1.08 79.57 -17.37
N ASN A 187 -2.15 80.25 -16.94
CA ASN A 187 -3.12 79.69 -16.00
C ASN A 187 -3.84 78.46 -16.56
N ASP A 188 -4.20 78.47 -17.85
CA ASP A 188 -4.80 77.32 -18.54
C ASP A 188 -3.81 76.13 -18.57
N SER A 189 -2.51 76.37 -18.78
CA SER A 189 -1.48 75.31 -18.78
C SER A 189 -1.20 74.74 -17.37
N ILE A 190 -1.25 75.57 -16.33
CA ILE A 190 -1.15 75.11 -14.94
C ILE A 190 -2.38 74.27 -14.58
N ALA A 191 -3.58 74.72 -14.96
CA ALA A 191 -4.81 73.96 -14.75
C ALA A 191 -4.79 72.60 -15.46
N ASP A 192 -4.26 72.55 -16.68
CA ASP A 192 -4.06 71.31 -17.44
C ASP A 192 -3.02 70.37 -16.78
N SER A 193 -1.91 70.93 -16.27
CA SER A 193 -0.90 70.17 -15.52
C SER A 193 -1.45 69.62 -14.19
N ARG A 194 -2.34 70.36 -13.53
CA ARG A 194 -3.11 69.91 -12.36
C ARG A 194 -4.10 68.81 -12.71
N GLN A 195 -4.73 68.87 -13.88
CA GLN A 195 -5.60 67.80 -14.35
C GLN A 195 -4.79 66.52 -14.59
N ARG A 196 -3.66 66.62 -15.31
CA ARG A 196 -2.72 65.49 -15.49
C ARG A 196 -2.22 64.92 -14.16
N GLN A 197 -1.94 65.78 -13.17
CA GLN A 197 -1.58 65.34 -11.81
C GLN A 197 -2.64 64.40 -11.21
N LEU A 198 -3.92 64.76 -11.34
CA LEU A 198 -5.02 63.96 -10.83
C LEU A 198 -5.13 62.63 -11.57
N ASP A 199 -4.92 62.64 -12.89
CA ASP A 199 -4.96 61.44 -13.73
C ASP A 199 -3.79 60.49 -13.40
N PHE A 200 -2.57 61.01 -13.22
CA PHE A 200 -1.42 60.24 -12.76
C PHE A 200 -1.63 59.65 -11.38
N ARG A 201 -2.15 60.44 -10.43
CA ARG A 201 -2.49 59.95 -9.09
C ARG A 201 -3.56 58.88 -9.13
N LEU A 202 -4.56 59.01 -9.98
CA LEU A 202 -5.59 57.98 -10.16
C LEU A 202 -4.98 56.69 -10.73
N GLY A 203 -4.21 56.78 -11.81
CA GLY A 203 -3.54 55.64 -12.43
C GLY A 203 -2.57 54.95 -11.47
N ALA A 204 -1.77 55.72 -10.73
CA ALA A 204 -0.86 55.17 -9.74
C ALA A 204 -1.59 54.58 -8.54
N ARG A 205 -2.70 55.18 -8.08
CA ARG A 205 -3.53 54.60 -7.03
C ARG A 205 -4.10 53.25 -7.45
N ILE A 206 -4.55 53.12 -8.70
CA ILE A 206 -5.01 51.84 -9.24
C ILE A 206 -3.84 50.83 -9.25
N ALA A 207 -2.70 51.21 -9.81
CA ALA A 207 -1.52 50.34 -9.91
C ALA A 207 -1.01 49.87 -8.52
N THR A 208 -0.86 50.79 -7.58
CA THR A 208 -0.44 50.53 -6.19
C THR A 208 -1.47 49.68 -5.44
N THR A 209 -2.78 49.94 -5.61
CA THR A 209 -3.84 49.13 -4.98
C THR A 209 -3.83 47.71 -5.50
N VAL A 210 -3.64 47.51 -6.82
CA VAL A 210 -3.49 46.19 -7.43
C VAL A 210 -2.25 45.48 -6.88
N ALA A 211 -1.10 46.16 -6.89
CA ALA A 211 0.17 45.63 -6.40
C ALA A 211 0.08 45.20 -4.94
N ASN A 212 -0.51 46.04 -4.08
CA ASN A 212 -0.70 45.76 -2.66
C ASN A 212 -1.66 44.60 -2.42
N ALA A 213 -2.78 44.53 -3.15
CA ALA A 213 -3.71 43.40 -3.06
C ALA A 213 -3.05 42.07 -3.46
N ILE A 214 -2.17 42.10 -4.47
CA ILE A 214 -1.40 40.93 -4.89
C ILE A 214 -0.31 40.58 -3.85
N ALA A 215 0.38 41.58 -3.28
CA ALA A 215 1.40 41.38 -2.25
C ALA A 215 0.82 40.86 -0.92
N GLU A 216 -0.45 41.16 -0.65
CA GLU A 216 -1.22 40.65 0.50
C GLU A 216 -1.91 39.32 0.20
N ALA A 217 -1.89 38.85 -1.05
CA ALA A 217 -2.56 37.61 -1.42
C ALA A 217 -1.94 36.43 -0.67
N LEU A 218 -2.76 35.81 0.19
CA LEU A 218 -2.38 34.60 0.89
C LEU A 218 -2.10 33.45 -0.10
N PRO A 219 -1.29 32.46 0.32
CA PRO A 219 -1.13 31.23 -0.42
C PRO A 219 -2.47 30.59 -0.80
N LYS A 220 -2.46 29.81 -1.89
CA LYS A 220 -3.56 28.90 -2.17
C LYS A 220 -3.34 27.60 -1.43
N ASN A 221 -4.29 27.23 -0.57
CA ASN A 221 -4.46 25.85 -0.14
C ASN A 221 -5.05 25.06 -1.30
N LEU A 222 -4.17 24.58 -2.16
CA LEU A 222 -4.60 23.86 -3.34
C LEU A 222 -4.84 22.38 -3.01
N VAL A 223 -6.11 22.00 -3.06
CA VAL A 223 -6.56 20.61 -2.98
C VAL A 223 -6.88 20.12 -4.39
N ALA A 224 -5.89 19.57 -5.09
CA ALA A 224 -6.11 18.93 -6.39
C ALA A 224 -6.62 17.48 -6.18
N GLY A 225 -7.85 17.19 -6.62
CA GLY A 225 -8.32 15.80 -6.85
C GLY A 225 -9.26 15.17 -5.82
N LEU A 226 -9.87 15.92 -4.90
CA LEU A 226 -10.97 15.44 -4.02
C LEU A 226 -12.27 16.17 -4.36
N SER A 227 -13.41 15.47 -4.34
CA SER A 227 -14.74 16.10 -4.56
C SER A 227 -15.13 17.10 -3.46
N ASN A 228 -14.36 17.18 -2.38
CA ASN A 228 -14.49 18.12 -1.27
C ASN A 228 -13.34 19.15 -1.20
N GLY A 229 -12.49 19.24 -2.23
CA GLY A 229 -11.32 20.12 -2.24
C GLY A 229 -11.67 21.60 -2.39
N GLY A 230 -12.10 22.23 -1.31
CA GLY A 230 -12.24 23.68 -1.21
C GLY A 230 -10.90 24.34 -0.90
N ASP A 231 -10.63 25.46 -1.54
CA ASP A 231 -9.54 26.34 -1.14
C ASP A 231 -9.94 27.04 0.16
N LEU A 232 -9.50 26.55 1.32
CA LEU A 232 -9.92 27.08 2.62
C LEU A 232 -9.42 28.52 2.87
N THR A 233 -8.29 28.87 2.25
CA THR A 233 -7.79 30.25 2.20
C THR A 233 -8.63 31.16 1.31
N SER A 234 -9.57 30.64 0.53
CA SER A 234 -10.42 31.44 -0.35
C SER A 234 -11.33 32.43 0.38
N VAL A 235 -11.71 32.17 1.65
CA VAL A 235 -12.50 33.11 2.46
C VAL A 235 -11.64 34.28 2.93
N ALA A 236 -10.42 34.02 3.42
CA ALA A 236 -9.48 35.09 3.77
C ALA A 236 -9.06 35.88 2.53
N ARG A 237 -8.86 35.20 1.38
CA ARG A 237 -8.57 35.86 0.11
C ARG A 237 -9.78 36.48 -0.56
N SER A 238 -11.02 36.14 -0.22
CA SER A 238 -12.20 36.78 -0.80
C SER A 238 -12.34 38.21 -0.29
N ALA A 239 -12.00 38.46 0.97
CA ALA A 239 -11.88 39.81 1.53
C ALA A 239 -10.83 40.66 0.77
N ILE A 240 -9.71 40.05 0.37
CA ILE A 240 -8.67 40.70 -0.45
C ILE A 240 -9.11 40.82 -1.92
N ARG A 241 -9.84 39.83 -2.46
CA ARG A 241 -10.46 39.89 -3.79
C ARG A 241 -11.54 40.95 -3.90
N VAL A 242 -12.16 41.42 -2.81
CA VAL A 242 -13.07 42.58 -2.86
C VAL A 242 -12.29 43.86 -3.23
N ALA A 243 -11.05 44.02 -2.77
CA ALA A 243 -10.14 45.04 -3.31
C ALA A 243 -9.74 44.73 -4.76
N GLY A 244 -9.52 43.45 -5.10
CA GLY A 244 -9.35 42.96 -6.48
C GLY A 244 -10.60 43.02 -7.38
N ALA A 245 -11.79 43.26 -6.84
CA ALA A 245 -13.03 43.41 -7.60
C ALA A 245 -13.22 44.88 -8.00
N ALA A 246 -12.75 45.82 -7.15
CA ALA A 246 -12.49 47.19 -7.59
C ALA A 246 -11.46 47.22 -8.73
N VAL A 247 -10.53 46.26 -8.77
CA VAL A 247 -9.65 46.03 -9.92
C VAL A 247 -10.43 45.52 -11.14
N SER A 248 -11.46 44.67 -11.02
CA SER A 248 -12.32 44.31 -12.17
C SER A 248 -13.30 45.41 -12.59
N GLU A 249 -13.62 46.37 -11.73
CA GLU A 249 -14.48 47.51 -12.08
C GLU A 249 -13.65 48.65 -12.68
N GLY A 250 -12.41 48.83 -12.20
CA GLY A 250 -11.40 49.74 -12.77
C GLY A 250 -10.71 49.18 -14.03
N LEU A 251 -10.42 47.87 -14.08
CA LEU A 251 -10.01 47.17 -15.30
C LEU A 251 -11.19 46.84 -16.20
N GLY A 252 -12.42 46.67 -15.70
CA GLY A 252 -13.60 46.42 -16.54
C GLY A 252 -13.97 47.63 -17.38
N ARG A 253 -13.76 48.84 -16.83
CA ARG A 253 -13.72 50.09 -17.62
C ARG A 253 -12.53 50.20 -18.59
N VAL A 254 -11.58 49.25 -18.57
CA VAL A 254 -10.37 49.21 -19.41
C VAL A 254 -10.33 47.95 -20.29
N ALA A 255 -11.15 46.93 -20.02
CA ALA A 255 -11.16 45.63 -20.68
C ALA A 255 -12.40 45.41 -21.56
N ASP A 256 -13.49 46.17 -21.35
CA ASP A 256 -14.60 46.25 -22.31
C ASP A 256 -14.25 47.10 -23.55
N ASP A 257 -13.02 47.62 -23.65
CA ASP A 257 -12.52 48.31 -24.83
C ASP A 257 -11.07 47.91 -25.13
N GLU A 258 -10.89 46.74 -25.74
CA GLU A 258 -9.60 46.27 -26.31
C GLU A 258 -9.06 47.23 -27.40
N SER A 259 -9.82 48.25 -27.78
CA SER A 259 -9.45 49.33 -28.71
C SER A 259 -9.23 50.71 -28.06
N ILE A 260 -9.37 50.90 -26.75
CA ILE A 260 -9.28 52.24 -26.10
C ILE A 260 -8.13 52.37 -25.10
N ALA A 261 -7.67 51.30 -24.45
CA ALA A 261 -6.51 51.39 -23.55
C ALA A 261 -5.24 51.78 -24.35
N GLU A 262 -4.92 51.02 -25.40
CA GLU A 262 -3.79 51.34 -26.28
C GLU A 262 -3.99 52.68 -27.01
N LEU A 263 -5.23 53.05 -27.33
CA LEU A 263 -5.56 54.31 -28.00
C LEU A 263 -5.44 55.54 -27.09
N ARG A 264 -5.81 55.45 -25.80
CA ARG A 264 -5.61 56.52 -24.80
C ARG A 264 -4.16 56.62 -24.36
N TYR A 265 -3.47 55.50 -24.13
CA TYR A 265 -2.04 55.52 -23.79
C TYR A 265 -1.19 56.06 -24.95
N GLN A 266 -1.57 55.77 -26.20
CA GLN A 266 -0.96 56.38 -27.38
C GLN A 266 -1.40 57.83 -27.56
N GLN A 267 -2.69 58.17 -27.39
CA GLN A 267 -3.18 59.56 -27.47
C GLN A 267 -2.60 60.46 -26.39
N ASP A 268 -2.43 60.03 -25.14
CA ASP A 268 -1.84 60.84 -24.08
C ASP A 268 -0.36 61.09 -24.33
N LYS A 269 0.37 60.08 -24.82
CA LYS A 269 1.77 60.21 -25.23
C LYS A 269 1.92 61.11 -26.48
N GLU A 270 0.98 61.03 -27.41
CA GLU A 270 0.93 61.85 -28.62
C GLU A 270 0.47 63.29 -28.31
N ASN A 271 -0.45 63.48 -27.36
CA ASN A 271 -0.87 64.79 -26.82
C ASN A 271 0.27 65.48 -26.06
N LEU A 272 1.05 64.72 -25.27
CA LEU A 272 2.26 65.21 -24.60
C LEU A 272 3.31 65.73 -25.60
N SER A 273 3.42 65.06 -26.75
CA SER A 273 4.32 65.47 -27.83
C SER A 273 3.77 66.65 -28.65
N ASN A 274 2.44 66.86 -28.69
CA ASN A 274 1.77 67.79 -29.59
C ASN A 274 1.40 69.15 -28.98
N GLN A 275 1.46 69.34 -27.65
CA GLN A 275 1.12 70.61 -26.99
C GLN A 275 2.35 71.36 -26.45
N LEU A 276 3.27 71.71 -27.35
CA LEU A 276 4.50 72.44 -27.02
C LEU A 276 4.52 73.84 -27.62
N GLN A 277 3.54 74.66 -27.25
CA GLN A 277 3.67 76.09 -27.48
C GLN A 277 2.92 76.88 -26.41
N ILE A 278 3.63 77.20 -25.33
CA ILE A 278 3.21 78.32 -24.49
C ILE A 278 3.61 79.57 -25.27
N ASP A 279 2.62 80.39 -25.63
CA ASP A 279 2.82 81.60 -26.41
C ASP A 279 3.39 82.73 -25.53
N LEU A 280 4.59 82.49 -24.96
CA LEU A 280 5.34 83.47 -24.16
C LEU A 280 5.98 84.56 -25.03
N THR A 281 5.84 84.45 -26.35
CA THR A 281 6.44 85.30 -27.38
C THR A 281 6.11 86.80 -27.21
N LEU A 282 4.97 87.14 -26.60
CA LEU A 282 4.54 88.52 -26.33
C LEU A 282 5.17 89.14 -25.07
N LEU A 283 5.75 88.33 -24.17
CA LEU A 283 6.31 88.78 -22.87
C LEU A 283 7.77 89.24 -22.95
N ARG A 284 8.38 89.15 -24.14
CA ARG A 284 9.81 89.36 -24.39
C ARG A 284 10.24 90.84 -24.48
N ASN A 285 9.31 91.78 -24.28
CA ASN A 285 9.54 93.21 -24.49
C ASN A 285 10.16 93.94 -23.28
N GLU A 286 10.32 93.28 -22.13
CA GLU A 286 11.04 93.82 -20.96
C GLU A 286 12.26 92.95 -20.62
N GLN A 287 13.46 93.53 -20.74
CA GLN A 287 14.75 92.83 -20.58
C GLN A 287 14.95 92.19 -19.18
N GLN A 288 14.16 92.60 -18.18
CA GLN A 288 14.17 92.03 -16.82
C GLN A 288 13.27 90.79 -16.66
N ALA A 289 12.25 90.59 -17.50
CA ALA A 289 11.33 89.44 -17.42
C ALA A 289 11.83 88.19 -18.16
N GLU A 290 12.71 88.35 -19.16
CA GLU A 290 13.20 87.24 -20.01
C GLU A 290 13.91 86.13 -19.21
N SER A 291 14.66 86.50 -18.16
CA SER A 291 15.34 85.51 -17.29
C SER A 291 14.37 84.62 -16.51
N GLN A 292 13.23 85.17 -16.05
CA GLN A 292 12.24 84.41 -15.28
C GLN A 292 11.42 83.48 -16.19
N ILE A 293 11.14 83.94 -17.42
CA ILE A 293 10.43 83.16 -18.45
C ILE A 293 11.27 81.94 -18.88
N LEU A 294 12.57 82.12 -19.12
CA LEU A 294 13.48 81.02 -19.47
C LEU A 294 13.58 79.95 -18.37
N GLU A 295 13.54 80.38 -17.10
CA GLU A 295 13.53 79.45 -15.95
C GLU A 295 12.22 78.66 -15.88
N LEU A 296 11.08 79.32 -16.09
CA LEU A 296 9.76 78.66 -16.17
C LEU A 296 9.70 77.66 -17.33
N GLU A 297 10.19 78.03 -18.52
CA GLU A 297 10.30 77.13 -19.68
C GLU A 297 11.19 75.91 -19.38
N ALA A 298 12.23 76.06 -18.57
CA ALA A 298 13.06 74.94 -18.13
C ALA A 298 12.30 74.01 -17.17
N LEU A 299 11.55 74.55 -16.20
CA LEU A 299 10.71 73.76 -15.29
C LEU A 299 9.64 72.96 -16.03
N ILE A 300 8.99 73.56 -17.03
CA ILE A 300 7.95 72.89 -17.83
C ILE A 300 8.55 71.78 -18.71
N ARG A 301 9.74 71.99 -19.28
CA ARG A 301 10.45 70.90 -19.99
C ARG A 301 10.79 69.74 -19.06
N ASN A 302 11.20 70.03 -17.83
CA ASN A 302 11.46 68.99 -16.83
C ASN A 302 10.16 68.27 -16.43
N LEU A 303 9.03 68.98 -16.36
CA LEU A 303 7.72 68.40 -16.06
C LEU A 303 7.35 67.35 -17.10
N ASN A 304 7.44 67.68 -18.38
CA ASN A 304 7.12 66.76 -19.47
C ASN A 304 8.02 65.52 -19.50
N ALA A 305 9.30 65.66 -19.11
CA ALA A 305 10.20 64.52 -18.96
C ALA A 305 9.73 63.59 -17.83
N LEU A 306 9.31 64.16 -16.71
CA LEU A 306 8.81 63.42 -15.54
C LEU A 306 7.45 62.73 -15.80
N GLU A 307 6.58 63.32 -16.62
CA GLU A 307 5.29 62.71 -17.02
C GLU A 307 5.51 61.38 -17.76
N ASN A 308 6.41 61.37 -18.76
CA ASN A 308 6.81 60.15 -19.45
C ASN A 308 7.41 59.10 -18.49
N GLU A 309 8.19 59.57 -17.52
CA GLU A 309 8.79 58.71 -16.51
C GLU A 309 7.73 58.07 -15.60
N ILE A 310 6.71 58.81 -15.15
CA ILE A 310 5.60 58.27 -14.35
C ILE A 310 4.85 57.20 -15.13
N PHE A 311 4.55 57.41 -16.42
CA PHE A 311 3.93 56.39 -17.26
C PHE A 311 4.77 55.11 -17.34
N ASN A 312 6.08 55.25 -17.58
CA ASN A 312 6.99 54.10 -17.61
C ASN A 312 7.01 53.38 -16.25
N ARG A 313 7.01 54.11 -15.13
CA ARG A 313 6.99 53.53 -13.78
C ARG A 313 5.66 52.84 -13.46
N GLN A 314 4.52 53.37 -13.90
CA GLN A 314 3.22 52.69 -13.79
C GLN A 314 3.22 51.36 -14.55
N GLU A 315 3.73 51.34 -15.77
CA GLU A 315 3.84 50.11 -16.57
C GLU A 315 4.83 49.11 -15.94
N MET A 316 5.92 49.57 -15.34
CA MET A 316 6.83 48.72 -14.57
C MET A 316 6.14 48.05 -13.38
N VAL A 317 5.26 48.75 -12.65
CA VAL A 317 4.46 48.15 -11.56
C VAL A 317 3.52 47.07 -12.11
N ARG A 318 2.87 47.33 -13.25
CA ARG A 318 2.01 46.33 -13.91
C ARG A 318 2.78 45.09 -14.35
N GLN A 319 3.94 45.27 -14.98
CA GLN A 319 4.79 44.18 -15.45
C GLN A 319 5.37 43.36 -14.29
N SER A 320 5.89 44.02 -13.25
CA SER A 320 6.39 43.35 -12.04
C SER A 320 5.28 42.59 -11.29
N SER A 321 4.06 43.13 -11.25
CA SER A 321 2.88 42.42 -10.72
C SER A 321 2.60 41.14 -11.51
N GLY A 322 2.66 41.21 -12.84
CA GLY A 322 2.52 40.05 -13.72
C GLY A 322 3.60 38.99 -13.50
N ARG A 323 4.87 39.41 -13.36
CA ARG A 323 6.01 38.50 -13.08
C ARG A 323 5.83 37.79 -11.74
N TYR A 324 5.43 38.51 -10.70
CA TYR A 324 5.19 37.92 -9.38
C TYR A 324 4.05 36.90 -9.40
N LEU A 325 2.92 37.21 -10.06
CA LEU A 325 1.83 36.24 -10.25
C LEU A 325 2.26 35.02 -11.06
N ALA A 326 3.07 35.21 -12.11
CA ALA A 326 3.59 34.12 -12.91
C ALA A 326 4.52 33.19 -12.10
N ALA A 327 5.39 33.76 -11.25
CA ALA A 327 6.27 33.02 -10.36
C ALA A 327 5.46 32.17 -9.35
N ILE A 328 4.42 32.75 -8.74
CA ILE A 328 3.50 32.02 -7.84
C ILE A 328 2.81 30.87 -8.59
N ALA A 329 2.28 31.13 -9.79
CA ALA A 329 1.59 30.13 -10.58
C ALA A 329 2.51 28.97 -10.98
N LYS A 330 3.79 29.27 -11.30
CA LYS A 330 4.82 28.26 -11.59
C LYS A 330 5.08 27.37 -10.38
N GLY A 331 5.28 27.96 -9.19
CA GLY A 331 5.46 27.21 -7.94
C GLY A 331 4.26 26.32 -7.59
N GLN A 332 3.04 26.85 -7.73
CA GLN A 332 1.80 26.10 -7.47
C GLN A 332 1.66 24.88 -8.39
N ARG A 333 1.90 25.03 -9.70
CA ARG A 333 1.88 23.91 -10.66
C ARG A 333 2.90 22.83 -10.29
N LEU A 334 4.08 23.23 -9.81
CA LEU A 334 5.10 22.28 -9.40
C LEU A 334 4.68 21.47 -8.16
N LEU A 335 3.99 22.10 -7.20
CA LEU A 335 3.41 21.40 -6.06
C LEU A 335 2.31 20.41 -6.49
N GLU A 336 1.49 20.78 -7.47
CA GLU A 336 0.49 19.89 -8.06
C GLU A 336 1.14 18.67 -8.71
N ASP A 337 2.17 18.89 -9.52
CA ASP A 337 2.89 17.83 -10.22
C ASP A 337 3.54 16.86 -9.24
N ARG A 338 4.17 17.36 -8.18
CA ARG A 338 4.72 16.51 -7.09
C ARG A 338 3.62 15.68 -6.43
N THR A 339 2.48 16.31 -6.12
CA THR A 339 1.36 15.62 -5.46
C THR A 339 0.76 14.53 -6.36
N ARG A 340 0.60 14.81 -7.66
CA ARG A 340 0.16 13.83 -8.67
C ARG A 340 1.15 12.68 -8.79
N PHE A 341 2.45 12.96 -8.82
CA PHE A 341 3.50 11.95 -8.85
C PHE A 341 3.44 11.02 -7.63
N ARG A 342 3.27 11.57 -6.43
CA ARG A 342 3.10 10.78 -5.19
C ARG A 342 1.88 9.87 -5.23
N GLN A 343 0.74 10.35 -5.75
CA GLN A 343 -0.47 9.53 -5.92
C GLN A 343 -0.23 8.34 -6.86
N GLN A 344 0.37 8.60 -8.04
CA GLN A 344 0.68 7.56 -9.02
C GLN A 344 1.65 6.52 -8.43
N THR A 345 2.68 6.98 -7.75
CA THR A 345 3.69 6.13 -7.10
C THR A 345 3.06 5.25 -6.02
N ALA A 346 2.22 5.82 -5.15
CA ALA A 346 1.54 5.05 -4.10
C ALA A 346 0.60 3.98 -4.67
N ALA A 347 -0.13 4.28 -5.76
CA ALA A 347 -0.96 3.30 -6.45
C ALA A 347 -0.14 2.15 -7.04
N LEU A 348 1.01 2.45 -7.65
CA LEU A 348 1.95 1.44 -8.17
C LEU A 348 2.50 0.54 -7.06
N ILE A 349 2.95 1.13 -5.94
CA ILE A 349 3.43 0.39 -4.76
C ILE A 349 2.34 -0.55 -4.24
N SER A 350 1.09 -0.07 -4.15
CA SER A 350 -0.04 -0.89 -3.73
C SER A 350 -0.24 -2.10 -4.65
N ASN A 351 -0.20 -1.89 -5.98
CA ASN A 351 -0.31 -2.98 -6.97
C ASN A 351 0.80 -4.03 -6.82
N LEU A 352 2.05 -3.60 -6.60
CA LEU A 352 3.18 -4.49 -6.36
C LEU A 352 2.99 -5.33 -5.08
N ARG A 353 2.52 -4.72 -3.99
CA ARG A 353 2.18 -5.44 -2.75
C ARG A 353 1.08 -6.48 -2.95
N TYR A 354 0.03 -6.15 -3.70
CA TYR A 354 -1.04 -7.10 -4.02
C TYR A 354 -0.53 -8.30 -4.81
N LYS A 355 0.33 -8.07 -5.82
CA LYS A 355 0.96 -9.14 -6.58
C LYS A 355 1.81 -10.05 -5.68
N ASP A 356 2.65 -9.47 -4.82
CA ASP A 356 3.48 -10.25 -3.90
C ASP A 356 2.64 -11.05 -2.89
N MET A 357 1.60 -10.44 -2.30
CA MET A 357 0.66 -11.16 -1.43
C MET A 357 0.00 -12.34 -2.16
N ALA A 358 -0.46 -12.13 -3.40
CA ALA A 358 -1.05 -13.21 -4.19
C ALA A 358 -0.04 -14.36 -4.42
N PHE A 359 1.21 -14.05 -4.79
CA PHE A 359 2.24 -15.07 -4.95
C PHE A 359 2.51 -15.84 -3.65
N ARG A 360 2.56 -15.16 -2.50
CA ARG A 360 2.75 -15.82 -1.19
C ARG A 360 1.59 -16.75 -0.85
N VAL A 361 0.34 -16.32 -1.08
CA VAL A 361 -0.86 -17.13 -0.83
C VAL A 361 -0.86 -18.37 -1.71
N PHE A 362 -0.68 -18.23 -3.03
CA PHE A 362 -0.64 -19.38 -3.94
C PHE A 362 0.51 -20.34 -3.61
N ARG A 363 1.69 -19.81 -3.27
CA ARG A 363 2.82 -20.64 -2.84
C ARG A 363 2.50 -21.41 -1.55
N ASN A 364 1.89 -20.76 -0.56
CA ASN A 364 1.55 -21.39 0.71
C ASN A 364 0.47 -22.48 0.51
N ASP A 365 -0.56 -22.22 -0.30
CA ASP A 365 -1.58 -23.21 -0.64
C ASP A 365 -0.97 -24.43 -1.36
N ALA A 366 -0.11 -24.21 -2.35
CA ALA A 366 0.60 -25.29 -3.04
C ALA A 366 1.48 -26.13 -2.09
N LEU A 367 2.21 -25.48 -1.17
CA LEU A 367 3.02 -26.16 -0.16
C LEU A 367 2.18 -26.94 0.85
N GLN A 368 1.02 -26.41 1.23
CA GLN A 368 0.09 -27.09 2.13
C GLN A 368 -0.49 -28.35 1.46
N LYS A 369 -0.95 -28.23 0.21
CA LYS A 369 -1.44 -29.38 -0.59
C LYS A 369 -0.36 -30.42 -0.82
N TYR A 370 0.88 -29.98 -1.08
CA TYR A 370 2.01 -30.91 -1.21
C TYR A 370 2.26 -31.68 0.08
N ARG A 371 2.26 -31.01 1.24
CA ARG A 371 2.46 -31.67 2.55
C ARG A 371 1.36 -32.70 2.84
N SER A 372 0.09 -32.34 2.63
CA SER A 372 -1.01 -33.29 2.88
C SER A 372 -0.95 -34.51 1.96
N GLN A 373 -0.59 -34.33 0.69
CA GLN A 373 -0.39 -35.44 -0.25
C GLN A 373 0.84 -36.28 0.12
N PHE A 374 1.93 -35.64 0.53
CA PHE A 374 3.14 -36.31 0.99
C PHE A 374 2.86 -37.18 2.22
N ASP A 375 2.18 -36.64 3.23
CA ASP A 375 1.85 -37.37 4.46
C ASP A 375 0.95 -38.59 4.16
N LEU A 376 -0.01 -38.45 3.24
CA LEU A 376 -0.83 -39.56 2.77
C LEU A 376 0.01 -40.63 2.05
N ALA A 377 0.91 -40.22 1.16
CA ALA A 377 1.81 -41.12 0.46
C ALA A 377 2.74 -41.87 1.43
N VAL A 378 3.31 -41.18 2.42
CA VAL A 378 4.11 -41.80 3.50
C VAL A 378 3.28 -42.86 4.22
N LYS A 379 2.03 -42.55 4.60
CA LYS A 379 1.16 -43.50 5.29
C LYS A 379 0.93 -44.76 4.45
N TYR A 380 0.60 -44.63 3.17
CA TYR A 380 0.36 -45.80 2.32
C TYR A 380 1.62 -46.62 2.06
N ILE A 381 2.77 -45.97 1.84
CA ILE A 381 4.04 -46.68 1.63
C ILE A 381 4.51 -47.36 2.91
N TYR A 382 4.25 -46.75 4.08
CA TYR A 382 4.50 -47.40 5.37
C TYR A 382 3.61 -48.64 5.57
N LEU A 383 2.33 -48.58 5.19
CA LEU A 383 1.44 -49.73 5.20
C LEU A 383 1.91 -50.82 4.23
N ALA A 384 2.36 -50.46 3.03
CA ALA A 384 2.95 -51.40 2.09
C ALA A 384 4.23 -52.06 2.66
N ALA A 385 5.10 -51.27 3.30
CA ALA A 385 6.28 -51.79 3.99
C ALA A 385 5.92 -52.76 5.12
N LYS A 386 4.85 -52.49 5.89
CA LYS A 386 4.35 -53.40 6.93
C LYS A 386 3.83 -54.70 6.34
N ALA A 387 3.07 -54.64 5.25
CA ALA A 387 2.61 -55.84 4.54
C ALA A 387 3.78 -56.65 3.99
N TYR A 388 4.75 -55.99 3.35
CA TYR A 388 5.97 -56.62 2.86
C TYR A 388 6.78 -57.30 3.96
N ASP A 389 6.96 -56.64 5.12
CA ASP A 389 7.68 -57.21 6.27
C ASP A 389 6.97 -58.44 6.85
N TYR A 390 5.64 -58.39 6.96
CA TYR A 390 4.82 -59.50 7.46
C TYR A 390 4.84 -60.71 6.51
N GLU A 391 4.68 -60.48 5.20
CA GLU A 391 4.64 -61.56 4.21
C GLU A 391 6.02 -62.22 4.01
N THR A 392 7.10 -61.43 3.97
CA THR A 392 8.44 -61.98 3.76
C THR A 392 9.04 -62.62 5.02
N ASN A 393 8.61 -62.19 6.21
CA ASN A 393 9.06 -62.68 7.52
C ASN A 393 10.59 -62.79 7.67
N LEU A 394 11.34 -61.87 7.03
CA LEU A 394 12.80 -61.83 7.08
C LEU A 394 13.29 -61.18 8.39
N LEU A 395 14.46 -61.59 8.87
CA LEU A 395 15.11 -60.95 10.02
C LEU A 395 15.63 -59.56 9.66
N GLY A 396 15.65 -58.62 10.61
CA GLY A 396 16.16 -57.26 10.38
C GLY A 396 17.62 -57.18 9.89
N ALA A 397 18.42 -58.22 10.14
CA ALA A 397 19.78 -58.35 9.61
C ALA A 397 19.85 -58.65 8.11
N ASP A 398 18.74 -59.10 7.50
CA ASP A 398 18.65 -59.31 6.05
C ASP A 398 18.50 -57.97 5.33
N ASN A 399 19.31 -57.76 4.28
CA ASN A 399 19.24 -56.55 3.47
C ASN A 399 17.90 -56.38 2.74
N GLN A 400 17.15 -57.46 2.55
CA GLN A 400 15.81 -57.46 1.96
C GLN A 400 14.71 -57.35 3.01
N SER A 401 15.03 -57.22 4.30
CA SER A 401 14.03 -57.07 5.36
C SER A 401 13.18 -55.80 5.20
N GLY A 402 11.89 -55.92 5.52
CA GLY A 402 10.96 -54.81 5.59
C GLY A 402 11.33 -53.74 6.62
N GLU A 403 12.05 -54.14 7.68
CA GLU A 403 12.44 -53.25 8.79
C GLU A 403 13.33 -52.08 8.32
N ASN A 404 14.23 -52.35 7.37
CA ASN A 404 15.14 -51.35 6.81
C ASN A 404 14.40 -50.22 6.07
N PHE A 405 13.24 -50.52 5.48
CA PHE A 405 12.45 -49.54 4.74
C PHE A 405 11.75 -48.55 5.68
N PHE A 406 11.34 -48.92 6.91
CA PHE A 406 10.66 -48.00 7.82
C PHE A 406 11.51 -46.77 8.15
N SER A 407 12.78 -46.98 8.48
CA SER A 407 13.70 -45.88 8.78
C SER A 407 13.93 -44.97 7.57
N SER A 408 13.98 -45.56 6.36
CA SER A 408 14.16 -44.85 5.10
C SER A 408 12.93 -43.99 4.77
N ILE A 409 11.72 -44.51 4.96
CA ILE A 409 10.46 -43.80 4.72
C ILE A 409 10.35 -42.56 5.61
N ILE A 410 10.66 -42.70 6.90
CA ILE A 410 10.55 -41.59 7.88
C ILE A 410 11.56 -40.47 7.59
N ARG A 411 12.74 -40.81 7.04
CA ARG A 411 13.79 -39.84 6.69
C ARG A 411 13.46 -39.04 5.44
N GLU A 412 12.65 -39.60 4.55
CA GLU A 412 12.38 -39.00 3.25
C GLU A 412 11.54 -37.71 3.37
N ARG A 413 11.71 -36.80 2.41
CA ARG A 413 11.00 -35.50 2.38
C ARG A 413 10.42 -35.19 1.00
N THR A 414 10.59 -36.11 0.04
CA THR A 414 10.13 -35.92 -1.34
C THR A 414 9.35 -37.14 -1.84
N ILE A 415 8.35 -36.92 -2.69
CA ILE A 415 7.53 -38.00 -3.26
C ILE A 415 8.35 -38.87 -4.23
N GLY A 416 9.25 -38.27 -5.02
CA GLY A 416 10.05 -38.98 -6.02
C GLY A 416 9.45 -38.92 -7.43
N GLN A 417 9.89 -39.82 -8.31
CA GLN A 417 9.49 -39.87 -9.71
C GLN A 417 8.65 -41.10 -10.00
N MET A 418 7.58 -40.94 -10.79
CA MET A 418 6.74 -42.02 -11.29
C MET A 418 6.77 -41.97 -12.82
N GLN A 419 6.82 -43.12 -13.48
CA GLN A 419 6.72 -43.25 -14.94
C GLN A 419 5.66 -44.28 -15.27
N ASP A 420 4.69 -43.89 -16.11
CA ASP A 420 3.57 -44.76 -16.54
C ASP A 420 2.78 -45.41 -15.39
N GLY A 421 2.74 -44.76 -14.22
CA GLY A 421 2.08 -45.27 -13.02
C GLY A 421 2.97 -46.10 -12.10
N GLU A 422 4.20 -46.41 -12.52
CA GLU A 422 5.16 -47.22 -11.76
C GLU A 422 6.21 -46.34 -11.06
N PRO A 423 6.63 -46.72 -9.84
CA PRO A 423 7.68 -46.02 -9.12
C PRO A 423 9.06 -46.28 -9.74
N LEU A 424 9.87 -45.22 -9.85
CA LEU A 424 11.24 -45.30 -10.36
C LEU A 424 12.26 -45.24 -9.23
N VAL A 425 13.32 -46.06 -9.37
CA VAL A 425 14.51 -46.00 -8.52
C VAL A 425 15.22 -44.66 -8.74
N GLY A 426 15.57 -43.99 -7.64
CA GLY A 426 16.22 -42.68 -7.71
C GLY A 426 16.17 -41.91 -6.40
N ARG A 427 15.13 -41.09 -6.22
CA ARG A 427 14.96 -40.22 -5.05
C ARG A 427 13.52 -40.24 -4.57
N GLY A 428 13.31 -39.92 -3.31
CA GLY A 428 11.98 -39.80 -2.74
C GLY A 428 11.36 -41.13 -2.34
N LEU A 429 10.12 -41.06 -1.90
CA LEU A 429 9.34 -42.23 -1.48
C LEU A 429 9.18 -43.27 -2.60
N SER A 430 9.15 -42.80 -3.85
CA SER A 430 9.13 -43.67 -5.04
C SER A 430 10.33 -44.61 -5.13
N ASP A 431 11.54 -44.16 -4.75
CA ASP A 431 12.74 -45.02 -4.75
C ASP A 431 12.57 -46.21 -3.80
N ILE A 432 12.03 -45.95 -2.62
CA ILE A 432 11.79 -46.96 -1.59
C ILE A 432 10.76 -47.97 -2.09
N LEU A 433 9.66 -47.50 -2.67
CA LEU A 433 8.60 -48.34 -3.20
C LEU A 433 9.11 -49.20 -4.38
N ALA A 434 9.90 -48.63 -5.28
CA ALA A 434 10.50 -49.34 -6.40
C ALA A 434 11.45 -50.46 -5.95
N ARG A 435 12.30 -50.18 -4.95
CA ARG A 435 13.22 -51.20 -4.38
C ARG A 435 12.47 -52.32 -3.67
N MET A 436 11.41 -51.99 -2.93
CA MET A 436 10.57 -52.99 -2.27
C MET A 436 9.92 -53.91 -3.30
N ASN A 437 9.38 -53.34 -4.40
CA ASN A 437 8.81 -54.12 -5.49
C ASN A 437 9.87 -55.01 -6.18
N GLN A 438 11.07 -54.48 -6.44
CA GLN A 438 12.18 -55.25 -7.02
C GLN A 438 12.62 -56.42 -6.14
N ASN A 439 12.73 -56.20 -4.82
CA ASN A 439 13.03 -57.27 -3.88
C ASN A 439 11.91 -58.31 -3.85
N PHE A 440 10.65 -57.87 -3.82
CA PHE A 440 9.50 -58.77 -3.81
C PHE A 440 9.43 -59.64 -5.06
N ALA A 441 9.70 -59.10 -6.25
CA ALA A 441 9.72 -59.86 -7.50
C ALA A 441 10.71 -61.04 -7.50
N VAL A 442 11.78 -60.98 -6.70
CA VAL A 442 12.73 -62.09 -6.50
C VAL A 442 12.23 -63.03 -5.41
N LEU A 443 11.81 -62.48 -4.27
CA LEU A 443 11.35 -63.25 -3.11
C LEU A 443 10.06 -64.03 -3.39
N GLU A 444 9.18 -63.53 -4.26
CA GLU A 444 7.91 -64.17 -4.61
C GLU A 444 8.13 -65.61 -5.13
N GLY A 445 9.16 -65.80 -5.97
CA GLY A 445 9.52 -67.11 -6.48
C GLY A 445 10.26 -67.98 -5.47
N GLN A 446 11.10 -67.39 -4.61
CA GLN A 446 11.87 -68.12 -3.60
C GLN A 446 11.01 -68.64 -2.45
N LEU A 447 10.05 -67.83 -2.00
CA LEU A 447 9.15 -68.13 -0.89
C LEU A 447 7.88 -68.87 -1.34
N GLY A 448 7.71 -69.11 -2.65
CA GLY A 448 6.62 -69.90 -3.22
C GLY A 448 5.28 -69.17 -3.31
N PHE A 449 5.27 -67.84 -3.22
CA PHE A 449 4.05 -67.03 -3.38
C PHE A 449 3.45 -67.13 -4.79
N ASN A 450 4.30 -67.33 -5.79
CA ASN A 450 3.88 -67.50 -7.18
C ASN A 450 3.20 -68.86 -7.47
N ASN A 451 3.28 -69.82 -6.56
CA ASN A 451 2.69 -71.15 -6.71
C ASN A 451 2.14 -71.69 -5.37
N PRO A 452 1.06 -71.08 -4.82
CA PRO A 452 0.53 -71.46 -3.53
C PRO A 452 -0.12 -72.85 -3.58
N GLN A 453 0.25 -73.71 -2.62
CA GLN A 453 -0.40 -74.99 -2.42
C GLN A 453 -1.72 -74.80 -1.67
N THR A 454 -2.82 -75.32 -2.22
CA THR A 454 -4.14 -75.24 -1.57
C THR A 454 -4.44 -76.56 -0.86
N GLU A 455 -4.65 -76.50 0.45
CA GLU A 455 -5.12 -77.63 1.25
C GLU A 455 -6.53 -77.34 1.80
N THR A 456 -7.43 -78.33 1.75
CA THR A 456 -8.82 -78.21 2.22
C THR A 456 -9.13 -79.23 3.31
N ASN A 457 -8.32 -79.24 4.36
CA ASN A 457 -8.48 -80.15 5.50
C ASN A 457 -9.68 -79.74 6.36
N ARG A 458 -10.29 -80.71 7.05
CA ARG A 458 -11.41 -80.49 7.97
C ARG A 458 -10.95 -80.76 9.39
N PHE A 459 -11.23 -79.83 10.29
CA PHE A 459 -10.85 -79.92 11.70
C PHE A 459 -12.11 -80.00 12.58
N SER A 460 -12.16 -80.99 13.46
CA SER A 460 -13.29 -81.20 14.37
C SER A 460 -13.05 -80.54 15.72
N LEU A 461 -13.83 -79.53 16.08
CA LEU A 461 -13.76 -78.94 17.44
C LEU A 461 -14.04 -79.99 18.53
N ARG A 462 -15.02 -80.87 18.31
CA ARG A 462 -15.38 -81.91 19.28
C ARG A 462 -14.26 -82.93 19.50
N GLN A 463 -13.72 -83.50 18.42
CA GLN A 463 -12.79 -84.63 18.49
C GLN A 463 -11.32 -84.18 18.62
N GLU A 464 -10.93 -83.12 17.90
CA GLU A 464 -9.53 -82.71 17.80
C GLU A 464 -9.17 -81.64 18.85
N LEU A 465 -10.03 -80.64 19.07
CA LEU A 465 -9.80 -79.59 20.07
C LEU A 465 -10.17 -80.07 21.49
N PHE A 466 -11.37 -80.63 21.67
CA PHE A 466 -11.90 -81.00 22.99
C PHE A 466 -11.71 -82.48 23.36
N ARG A 467 -11.14 -83.30 22.47
CA ARG A 467 -10.85 -84.73 22.71
C ARG A 467 -12.06 -85.58 23.13
N VAL A 468 -13.25 -85.22 22.66
CA VAL A 468 -14.49 -85.98 22.90
C VAL A 468 -14.77 -86.91 21.71
N ALA A 469 -15.10 -88.18 21.98
CA ALA A 469 -15.40 -89.14 20.93
C ALA A 469 -16.60 -88.70 20.08
N GLY A 470 -16.57 -89.00 18.78
CA GLY A 470 -17.55 -88.51 17.79
C GLY A 470 -18.93 -89.18 17.86
N THR A 471 -19.05 -90.28 18.61
CA THR A 471 -20.29 -91.07 18.73
C THR A 471 -20.43 -91.65 20.14
N GLY A 472 -21.66 -91.73 20.64
CA GLY A 472 -21.98 -92.38 21.91
C GLY A 472 -22.67 -91.41 22.88
N GLU A 473 -23.69 -91.90 23.59
CA GLU A 473 -24.57 -91.09 24.43
C GLU A 473 -23.81 -90.32 25.52
N SER A 474 -22.83 -90.96 26.18
CA SER A 474 -21.98 -90.29 27.17
C SER A 474 -21.13 -89.18 26.56
N SER A 475 -20.62 -89.39 25.34
CA SER A 475 -19.81 -88.38 24.62
C SER A 475 -20.66 -87.23 24.10
N ASP A 476 -21.92 -87.48 23.75
CA ASP A 476 -22.88 -86.44 23.36
C ASP A 476 -23.22 -85.54 24.56
N LEU A 477 -23.44 -86.11 25.75
CA LEU A 477 -23.64 -85.35 26.98
C LEU A 477 -22.41 -84.49 27.31
N THR A 478 -21.20 -85.07 27.27
CA THR A 478 -19.96 -84.29 27.47
C THR A 478 -19.80 -83.17 26.47
N TRP A 479 -20.18 -83.39 25.19
CA TRP A 479 -20.12 -82.34 24.18
C TRP A 479 -21.13 -81.22 24.43
N GLN A 480 -22.34 -81.55 24.89
CA GLN A 480 -23.34 -80.55 25.28
C GLN A 480 -22.88 -79.71 26.48
N GLU A 481 -22.28 -80.34 27.50
CA GLU A 481 -21.72 -79.63 28.66
C GLU A 481 -20.62 -78.65 28.25
N ILE A 482 -19.74 -79.03 27.31
CA ILE A 482 -18.69 -78.15 26.78
C ILE A 482 -19.28 -76.97 26.00
N LEU A 483 -20.31 -77.20 25.17
CA LEU A 483 -20.94 -76.10 24.45
C LEU A 483 -21.66 -75.13 25.40
N GLU A 484 -22.32 -75.65 26.43
CA GLU A 484 -22.97 -74.81 27.45
C GLU A 484 -21.95 -74.01 28.25
N SER A 485 -20.76 -74.58 28.55
CA SER A 485 -19.71 -73.85 29.27
C SER A 485 -19.12 -72.68 28.47
N HIS A 486 -19.24 -72.70 27.14
CA HIS A 486 -18.76 -71.64 26.23
C HIS A 486 -19.88 -70.67 25.81
N ARG A 487 -21.10 -70.82 26.36
CA ARG A 487 -22.23 -69.95 26.07
C ARG A 487 -22.07 -68.62 26.82
N VAL A 488 -22.17 -67.54 26.07
CA VAL A 488 -22.17 -66.17 26.58
C VAL A 488 -23.59 -65.62 26.37
N GLU A 489 -24.25 -65.21 27.46
CA GLU A 489 -25.63 -64.70 27.42
C GLU A 489 -25.76 -63.40 26.60
N ASP A 490 -24.72 -62.57 26.61
CA ASP A 490 -24.64 -61.37 25.79
C ASP A 490 -23.19 -61.14 25.33
N LEU A 491 -22.93 -61.30 24.04
CA LEU A 491 -21.60 -61.10 23.43
C LEU A 491 -21.03 -59.70 23.73
N ARG A 492 -21.88 -58.70 23.95
CA ARG A 492 -21.47 -57.34 24.32
C ARG A 492 -20.80 -57.25 25.68
N SER A 493 -20.95 -58.27 26.54
CA SER A 493 -20.27 -58.35 27.84
C SER A 493 -18.86 -58.96 27.74
N ASN A 494 -18.54 -59.64 26.65
CA ASN A 494 -17.24 -60.25 26.42
C ASN A 494 -16.20 -59.20 26.00
N GLU A 495 -15.04 -59.17 26.67
CA GLU A 495 -14.00 -58.16 26.44
C GLU A 495 -13.35 -58.31 25.06
N ASP A 496 -13.03 -59.54 24.64
CA ASP A 496 -12.41 -59.81 23.35
C ASP A 496 -13.33 -59.43 22.19
N PHE A 497 -14.63 -59.73 22.31
CA PHE A 497 -15.63 -59.31 21.33
C PHE A 497 -15.72 -57.78 21.20
N ARG A 498 -15.68 -57.04 22.32
CA ARG A 498 -15.70 -55.56 22.27
C ARG A 498 -14.41 -54.95 21.72
N ARG A 499 -13.29 -55.65 21.88
CA ARG A 499 -11.97 -55.16 21.49
C ARG A 499 -11.67 -55.43 20.03
N TYR A 500 -12.07 -56.58 19.50
CA TYR A 500 -11.66 -57.08 18.18
C TYR A 500 -12.80 -57.20 17.16
N CYS A 501 -14.05 -56.98 17.56
CA CYS A 501 -15.18 -56.94 16.64
C CYS A 501 -15.82 -55.55 16.62
N ASP A 502 -16.24 -55.07 15.44
CA ASP A 502 -17.15 -53.93 15.34
C ASP A 502 -18.58 -54.44 15.24
N PRO A 503 -19.33 -54.46 16.37
CA PRO A 503 -20.70 -54.92 16.34
C PRO A 503 -21.54 -53.98 15.47
N LEU A 504 -22.29 -54.54 14.51
CA LEU A 504 -23.27 -53.77 13.74
C LEU A 504 -24.11 -52.88 14.67
N ARG A 505 -24.43 -51.65 14.23
CA ARG A 505 -25.27 -50.68 14.98
C ARG A 505 -26.57 -51.29 15.53
N VAL A 506 -27.08 -52.35 14.91
CA VAL A 506 -28.26 -53.11 15.32
C VAL A 506 -28.00 -53.95 16.59
N ILE A 507 -26.83 -54.58 16.71
CA ILE A 507 -26.41 -55.39 17.86
C ILE A 507 -26.15 -54.49 19.07
N VAL A 508 -25.44 -53.37 18.85
CA VAL A 508 -25.11 -52.39 19.91
C VAL A 508 -26.36 -51.81 20.56
N ASN A 509 -27.36 -51.44 19.75
CA ASN A 509 -28.57 -50.76 20.22
C ASN A 509 -29.76 -51.71 20.48
N SER A 510 -29.55 -53.03 20.38
CA SER A 510 -30.60 -54.01 20.64
C SER A 510 -30.97 -54.00 22.13
N PRO A 511 -32.27 -53.85 22.48
CA PRO A 511 -32.72 -53.97 23.86
C PRO A 511 -32.65 -55.41 24.39
N ASN A 512 -32.51 -56.40 23.49
CA ASN A 512 -32.44 -57.81 23.84
C ASN A 512 -30.97 -58.28 23.93
N PRO A 513 -30.62 -59.15 24.91
CA PRO A 513 -29.32 -59.82 24.96
C PRO A 513 -28.99 -60.51 23.63
N GLN A 514 -27.71 -60.54 23.27
CA GLN A 514 -27.21 -61.17 22.05
C GLN A 514 -26.40 -62.41 22.42
N PRO A 515 -27.06 -63.56 22.64
CA PRO A 515 -26.37 -64.77 23.09
C PRO A 515 -25.52 -65.35 21.96
N GLY A 516 -24.38 -65.93 22.33
CA GLY A 516 -23.50 -66.61 21.41
C GLY A 516 -22.66 -67.67 22.10
N ILE A 517 -21.99 -68.50 21.31
CA ILE A 517 -21.00 -69.45 21.82
C ILE A 517 -19.62 -68.90 21.43
N VAL A 518 -18.77 -68.65 22.42
CA VAL A 518 -17.42 -68.12 22.22
C VAL A 518 -16.43 -69.22 22.58
N ILE A 519 -15.74 -69.75 21.57
CA ILE A 519 -14.74 -70.81 21.76
C ILE A 519 -13.37 -70.21 21.46
N PRO A 520 -12.51 -69.99 22.47
CA PRO A 520 -11.13 -69.64 22.22
C PRO A 520 -10.42 -70.84 21.59
N ILE A 521 -9.67 -70.59 20.52
CA ILE A 521 -8.86 -71.61 19.86
C ILE A 521 -7.42 -71.12 19.77
N GLU A 522 -6.49 -72.00 20.08
CA GLU A 522 -5.08 -71.84 19.75
C GLU A 522 -4.77 -72.75 18.58
N THR A 523 -3.95 -72.26 17.65
CA THR A 523 -3.59 -73.00 16.44
C THR A 523 -2.09 -73.09 16.30
N THR A 524 -1.59 -74.24 15.86
CA THR A 524 -0.16 -74.45 15.67
C THR A 524 0.13 -75.38 14.49
N ILE A 525 1.28 -75.18 13.88
CA ILE A 525 1.82 -76.05 12.84
C ILE A 525 3.18 -76.52 13.32
N GLN A 526 3.18 -77.63 14.05
CA GLN A 526 4.37 -78.26 14.59
C GLN A 526 4.31 -79.76 14.35
N ASN A 527 5.48 -80.35 14.14
CA ASN A 527 5.57 -81.78 13.91
C ASN A 527 5.11 -82.55 15.16
N GLY A 528 4.26 -83.55 14.97
CA GLY A 528 3.71 -84.38 16.04
C GLY A 528 2.50 -83.80 16.77
N LEU A 529 2.04 -82.59 16.42
CA LEU A 529 0.82 -81.99 16.96
C LEU A 529 -0.29 -81.92 15.91
N ASN A 530 -1.55 -81.94 16.35
CA ASN A 530 -2.71 -81.58 15.52
C ASN A 530 -2.82 -80.04 15.41
N PHE A 531 -3.75 -79.56 14.58
CA PHE A 531 -3.94 -78.13 14.33
C PHE A 531 -4.17 -77.30 15.61
N PHE A 532 -4.77 -77.89 16.64
CA PHE A 532 -5.08 -77.23 17.91
C PHE A 532 -4.01 -77.41 19.00
N GLY A 533 -2.85 -78.01 18.67
CA GLY A 533 -1.72 -78.14 19.57
C GLY A 533 -1.68 -79.39 20.47
N TRP A 534 -2.58 -80.35 20.25
CA TRP A 534 -2.53 -81.63 20.96
C TRP A 534 -1.58 -82.63 20.28
N PRO A 535 -0.97 -83.58 21.02
CA PRO A 535 -0.25 -84.70 20.43
C PRO A 535 -1.13 -85.45 19.41
N LEU A 536 -0.58 -85.73 18.23
CA LEU A 536 -1.32 -86.31 17.11
C LEU A 536 -1.91 -87.69 17.46
N SER A 537 -3.21 -87.87 17.21
CA SER A 537 -3.94 -89.13 17.38
C SER A 537 -4.60 -89.58 16.08
N GLY A 538 -5.11 -90.82 16.06
CA GLY A 538 -5.82 -91.36 14.90
C GLY A 538 -7.10 -90.56 14.61
N GLY A 539 -7.21 -90.06 13.38
CA GLY A 539 -8.34 -89.23 12.92
C GLY A 539 -8.13 -87.72 13.09
N ASP A 540 -7.01 -87.27 13.64
CA ASP A 540 -6.64 -85.86 13.69
C ASP A 540 -6.09 -85.36 12.35
N SER A 541 -6.28 -84.06 12.09
CA SER A 541 -5.71 -83.35 10.95
C SER A 541 -4.53 -82.47 11.37
N ASN A 542 -3.51 -82.38 10.53
CA ASN A 542 -2.38 -81.48 10.70
C ASN A 542 -1.93 -80.87 9.36
N TYR A 543 -1.04 -79.88 9.43
CA TYR A 543 -0.41 -79.26 8.27
C TYR A 543 1.10 -79.55 8.28
N SER A 544 1.69 -79.61 7.09
CA SER A 544 3.14 -79.80 6.94
C SER A 544 3.93 -78.59 7.40
N THR A 545 4.96 -78.82 8.22
CA THR A 545 5.95 -77.82 8.62
C THR A 545 6.97 -77.50 7.52
N SER A 546 6.97 -78.25 6.41
CA SER A 546 7.92 -78.05 5.31
C SER A 546 7.59 -76.85 4.41
N ASN A 547 6.37 -76.32 4.53
CA ASN A 547 5.95 -75.13 3.80
C ASN A 547 6.47 -73.87 4.49
N PHE A 548 6.90 -72.86 3.72
CA PHE A 548 7.40 -71.59 4.25
C PHE A 548 6.40 -70.93 5.21
N ALA A 549 5.16 -70.78 4.75
CA ALA A 549 4.06 -70.31 5.57
C ALA A 549 2.76 -70.97 5.11
N THR A 550 1.90 -71.33 6.06
CA THR A 550 0.53 -71.78 5.80
C THR A 550 -0.40 -70.70 6.30
N LYS A 551 -1.16 -70.08 5.40
CA LYS A 551 -2.08 -68.99 5.71
C LYS A 551 -3.53 -69.46 5.57
N ILE A 552 -4.38 -69.06 6.50
CA ILE A 552 -5.81 -69.32 6.42
C ILE A 552 -6.41 -68.32 5.42
N ARG A 553 -6.72 -68.80 4.20
CA ARG A 553 -7.36 -67.98 3.17
C ARG A 553 -8.88 -67.88 3.35
N SER A 554 -9.51 -68.99 3.70
CA SER A 554 -10.95 -69.07 3.92
C SER A 554 -11.27 -70.23 4.87
N VAL A 555 -12.39 -70.10 5.59
CA VAL A 555 -12.89 -71.12 6.52
C VAL A 555 -14.33 -71.42 6.17
N GLY A 556 -14.66 -72.72 6.17
CA GLY A 556 -16.03 -73.20 6.14
C GLY A 556 -16.36 -73.89 7.45
N VAL A 557 -17.58 -73.67 7.97
CA VAL A 557 -18.06 -74.30 9.21
C VAL A 557 -19.25 -75.18 8.89
N TRP A 558 -19.20 -76.43 9.34
CA TRP A 558 -20.26 -77.42 9.16
C TRP A 558 -20.75 -77.92 10.51
N PHE A 559 -22.07 -77.94 10.68
CA PHE A 559 -22.71 -78.50 11.86
C PHE A 559 -23.31 -79.87 11.52
N ASN A 560 -22.96 -80.89 12.31
CA ASN A 560 -23.65 -82.17 12.26
C ASN A 560 -24.91 -82.10 13.13
N ASN A 561 -26.01 -82.70 12.65
CA ASN A 561 -27.30 -82.75 13.37
C ASN A 561 -27.90 -81.37 13.73
N TYR A 562 -27.63 -80.34 12.94
CA TYR A 562 -28.21 -79.01 13.14
C TYR A 562 -29.73 -79.00 12.88
N ASN A 563 -30.53 -78.74 13.91
CA ASN A 563 -31.99 -78.75 13.79
C ASN A 563 -32.49 -77.47 13.12
N SER A 564 -32.51 -77.43 11.79
CA SER A 564 -33.04 -76.30 11.02
C SER A 564 -34.51 -76.43 10.64
N THR A 565 -35.27 -77.31 11.30
CA THR A 565 -36.71 -77.47 11.03
C THR A 565 -37.49 -76.29 11.60
N ALA A 566 -38.57 -75.88 10.92
CA ALA A 566 -39.45 -74.80 11.39
C ALA A 566 -40.36 -75.27 12.55
N THR A 567 -39.75 -75.65 13.67
CA THR A 567 -40.43 -76.10 14.91
C THR A 567 -40.07 -75.17 16.07
N ALA A 568 -40.77 -75.28 17.20
CA ALA A 568 -40.50 -74.46 18.38
C ALA A 568 -39.07 -74.64 18.95
N ASN A 569 -38.44 -75.78 18.66
CA ASN A 569 -37.04 -76.09 19.03
C ASN A 569 -36.09 -75.99 17.82
N GLY A 570 -36.55 -75.40 16.72
CA GLY A 570 -35.79 -75.21 15.50
C GLY A 570 -34.87 -73.99 15.56
N LEU A 571 -33.69 -74.12 14.98
CA LEU A 571 -32.70 -73.04 14.84
C LEU A 571 -32.76 -72.39 13.45
N THR A 572 -32.25 -71.16 13.35
CA THR A 572 -32.15 -70.43 12.07
C THR A 572 -31.38 -71.23 11.02
N GLN A 573 -31.83 -71.25 9.76
CA GLN A 573 -31.11 -71.90 8.67
C GLN A 573 -29.75 -71.25 8.34
N THR A 574 -29.51 -70.02 8.82
CA THR A 574 -28.31 -69.23 8.51
C THR A 574 -27.56 -68.82 9.79
N PRO A 575 -26.92 -69.78 10.50
CA PRO A 575 -26.05 -69.43 11.61
C PRO A 575 -24.89 -68.57 11.12
N ARG A 576 -24.56 -67.51 11.87
CA ARG A 576 -23.38 -66.67 11.62
C ARG A 576 -22.25 -67.13 12.52
N VAL A 577 -21.10 -67.40 11.93
CA VAL A 577 -19.88 -67.78 12.64
C VAL A 577 -18.77 -66.84 12.20
N PHE A 578 -18.06 -66.30 13.16
CA PHE A 578 -16.95 -65.39 12.95
C PHE A 578 -15.69 -66.02 13.52
N LEU A 579 -14.62 -66.01 12.73
CA LEU A 579 -13.27 -66.30 13.22
C LEU A 579 -12.59 -64.96 13.44
N VAL A 580 -12.15 -64.72 14.67
CA VAL A 580 -11.54 -63.45 15.09
C VAL A 580 -10.07 -63.74 15.42
N PRO A 581 -9.13 -63.48 14.50
CA PRO A 581 -7.71 -63.55 14.80
C PRO A 581 -7.34 -62.52 15.87
N ALA A 582 -6.78 -62.98 16.98
CA ALA A 582 -6.32 -62.12 18.07
C ALA A 582 -5.02 -62.65 18.68
N GLY A 583 -4.22 -61.74 19.23
CA GLY A 583 -2.96 -62.09 19.88
C GLY A 583 -1.76 -62.11 18.94
N ALA A 584 -0.80 -62.97 19.24
CA ALA A 584 0.47 -63.08 18.53
C ALA A 584 0.40 -64.14 17.42
N ASP A 585 0.63 -63.73 16.17
CA ASP A 585 0.91 -64.64 15.08
C ASP A 585 2.42 -64.90 15.02
N VAL A 586 2.82 -66.16 15.09
CA VAL A 586 4.23 -66.56 15.22
C VAL A 586 4.65 -67.35 13.99
N LEU A 587 5.64 -66.82 13.27
CA LEU A 587 6.16 -67.39 12.03
C LEU A 587 7.66 -67.66 12.17
N ARG A 588 8.13 -68.78 11.63
CA ARG A 588 9.57 -69.07 11.57
C ARG A 588 10.22 -68.31 10.41
N VAL A 589 11.41 -67.77 10.66
CA VAL A 589 12.19 -67.10 9.62
C VAL A 589 12.64 -68.13 8.56
N PRO A 590 12.56 -67.82 7.25
CA PRO A 590 12.96 -68.72 6.17
C PRO A 590 14.48 -68.79 6.01
N THR A 591 15.19 -69.41 6.96
CA THR A 591 16.66 -69.61 6.90
C THR A 591 17.06 -71.08 6.99
N VAL A 592 18.31 -71.36 6.65
CA VAL A 592 18.87 -72.73 6.51
C VAL A 592 19.18 -73.39 7.87
N GLU A 593 19.30 -72.61 8.94
CA GLU A 593 19.45 -73.09 10.32
C GLU A 593 18.09 -73.03 11.05
N ILE A 594 18.00 -73.59 12.27
CA ILE A 594 16.75 -73.65 13.05
C ILE A 594 16.15 -72.23 13.14
N GLY A 595 15.17 -71.94 12.29
CA GLY A 595 14.65 -70.60 12.11
C GLY A 595 14.10 -70.05 13.42
N GLU A 596 14.64 -68.92 13.85
CA GLU A 596 14.14 -68.18 15.00
C GLU A 596 12.67 -67.78 14.75
N PRO A 597 11.79 -67.87 15.77
CA PRO A 597 10.42 -67.41 15.63
C PRO A 597 10.38 -65.88 15.64
N ARG A 598 9.54 -65.31 14.77
CA ARG A 598 9.18 -63.89 14.77
C ARG A 598 7.70 -63.76 15.12
N GLU A 599 7.41 -62.84 16.02
CA GLU A 599 6.06 -62.56 16.52
C GLU A 599 5.48 -61.31 15.86
N TRP A 600 4.21 -61.42 15.47
CA TRP A 600 3.41 -60.35 14.90
C TRP A 600 2.16 -60.16 15.74
N LEU A 601 2.09 -59.04 16.47
CA LEU A 601 0.92 -58.70 17.25
C LEU A 601 -0.22 -58.24 16.33
N ILE A 602 -1.31 -59.00 16.34
CA ILE A 602 -2.55 -58.66 15.65
C ILE A 602 -3.32 -57.68 16.54
N ASN A 603 -3.23 -56.39 16.20
CA ASN A 603 -3.77 -55.31 17.05
C ASN A 603 -4.98 -54.58 16.45
N ASP A 604 -5.14 -54.56 15.13
CA ASP A 604 -6.14 -53.72 14.46
C ASP A 604 -6.96 -54.54 13.46
N GLN A 605 -7.99 -55.20 13.98
CA GLN A 605 -9.00 -55.88 13.19
C GLN A 605 -10.36 -55.32 13.59
N VAL A 606 -10.88 -54.43 12.76
CA VAL A 606 -12.29 -54.03 12.84
C VAL A 606 -13.03 -54.96 11.90
N ILE A 607 -13.35 -56.18 12.36
CA ILE A 607 -14.18 -57.10 11.59
C ILE A 607 -15.62 -56.60 11.72
N PRO A 608 -16.31 -56.26 10.62
CA PRO A 608 -17.73 -55.97 10.67
C PRO A 608 -18.48 -57.27 10.99
N VAL A 609 -19.07 -57.33 12.19
CA VAL A 609 -19.78 -58.52 12.72
C VAL A 609 -21.28 -58.29 12.82
#